data_AF-A0A914CH59-F1
#
_entry.id   AF-A0A914CH59-F1
#
_cell.length_a   1.000
_cell.length_b   1.000
_cell.length_c   1.000
_cell.angle_alpha   90.00
_cell.angle_beta   90.00
_cell.angle_gamma   90.00
#
_symmetry.space_group_name_H-M   'P 1'
#
loop_
_entity.id
_entity.type
_entity.pdbx_description
1 polymer ?
#
loop_
_entity_poly.entity_id
_entity_poly.type
_entity_poly.pdbx_seq_one_letter_code
_entity_poly.pdbx_strand_id
1 'polypeptide(L)'
;MFHVQVDSNLTQHEQADMTAYHSLIENSIFWDYFYFRSKDNAWFATRDGVIGHFSGIKKFFFKNLILGRIRKQCWNACVAQGIGKDTPNEVVEKAKKQLKALSTFLGRKKYLMGGTPTTLDATAFGHLCQLYFTPTNKELFNYMESETRNLIDYVRDLRDEFWPDWHEATTTLSLQTAPKSLKTTDLGD
;
A
#
# COMPACT_ATOMS: atom_id res chain seq x y z
N MET A 1 -14.01 -3.85 20.10
CA MET A 1 -13.23 -2.87 19.31
C MET A 1 -12.00 -2.56 20.14
N PHE A 2 -10.79 -2.73 19.61
CA PHE A 2 -9.58 -2.50 20.39
C PHE A 2 -9.44 -1.00 20.68
N HIS A 3 -9.51 -0.60 21.95
CA HIS A 3 -9.31 0.80 22.38
C HIS A 3 -7.82 1.10 22.53
N VAL A 4 -7.06 0.93 21.45
CA VAL A 4 -5.62 1.23 21.44
C VAL A 4 -5.45 2.65 20.91
N GLN A 5 -4.90 3.54 21.75
CA GLN A 5 -4.54 4.90 21.36
C GLN A 5 -3.10 4.89 20.81
N VAL A 6 -2.96 4.54 19.53
CA VAL A 6 -1.63 4.39 18.90
C VAL A 6 -0.91 5.74 18.78
N ASP A 7 -1.67 6.82 18.59
CA ASP A 7 -1.13 8.14 18.25
C ASP A 7 -1.16 9.14 19.43
N SER A 8 -1.43 8.69 20.66
CA SER A 8 -1.64 9.59 21.81
C SER A 8 -0.43 10.43 22.20
N ASN A 9 0.77 10.02 21.79
CA ASN A 9 2.03 10.66 22.19
C ASN A 9 2.45 11.80 21.25
N LEU A 10 1.68 12.08 20.20
CA LEU A 10 2.03 13.11 19.22
C LEU A 10 1.70 14.52 19.74
N THR A 11 2.66 15.43 19.57
CA THR A 11 2.47 16.87 19.77
C THR A 11 1.47 17.42 18.74
N GLN A 12 0.94 18.63 18.98
CA GLN A 12 0.02 19.27 18.04
C GLN A 12 0.63 19.49 16.64
N HIS A 13 1.93 19.80 16.58
CA HIS A 13 2.64 19.93 15.30
C HIS A 13 2.75 18.60 14.58
N GLU A 14 3.11 17.53 15.30
CA GLU A 14 3.18 16.18 14.74
C GLU A 14 1.81 15.66 14.27
N GLN A 15 0.72 16.04 14.95
CA GLN A 15 -0.63 15.73 14.49
C GLN A 15 -0.98 16.47 13.19
N ALA A 16 -0.52 17.71 13.04
CA ALA A 16 -0.68 18.47 11.80
C ALA A 16 0.12 17.84 10.65
N ASP A 17 1.37 17.45 10.91
CA ASP A 17 2.22 16.72 9.96
C ASP A 17 1.55 15.39 9.57
N MET A 18 1.11 14.61 10.56
CA MET A 18 0.40 13.34 10.33
C MET A 18 -0.80 13.55 9.42
N THR A 19 -1.63 14.57 9.67
CA THR A 19 -2.79 14.88 8.83
C THR A 19 -2.39 15.18 7.38
N ALA A 20 -1.33 15.97 7.18
CA ALA A 20 -0.83 16.31 5.85
C ALA A 20 -0.31 15.07 5.09
N TYR A 21 0.52 14.25 5.75
CA TYR A 21 1.09 13.05 5.12
C TYR A 21 0.07 11.93 4.96
N HIS A 22 -0.90 11.81 5.85
CA HIS A 22 -2.03 10.89 5.66
C HIS A 22 -2.81 11.27 4.40
N SER A 23 -3.03 12.57 4.16
CA SER A 23 -3.65 13.04 2.91
C SER A 23 -2.77 12.79 1.68
N LEU A 24 -1.46 12.98 1.77
CA LEU A 24 -0.52 12.63 0.69
C LEU A 24 -0.58 11.13 0.34
N ILE A 25 -0.81 10.27 1.31
CA ILE A 25 -0.86 8.83 1.07
C ILE A 25 -2.24 8.42 0.51
N GLU A 26 -3.33 8.75 1.21
CA GLU A 26 -4.69 8.29 0.88
C GLU A 26 -5.35 9.06 -0.25
N ASN A 27 -5.12 10.37 -0.35
CA ASN A 27 -5.75 11.22 -1.36
C ASN A 27 -4.85 11.46 -2.57
N SER A 28 -3.67 10.87 -2.61
CA SER A 28 -2.71 11.05 -3.69
C SER A 28 -2.07 9.72 -4.11
N ILE A 29 -1.15 9.15 -3.33
CA ILE A 29 -0.42 7.91 -3.72
C ILE A 29 -1.37 6.73 -3.99
N PHE A 30 -2.41 6.57 -3.16
CA PHE A 30 -3.45 5.56 -3.36
C PHE A 30 -4.05 5.64 -4.78
N TRP A 31 -4.43 6.84 -5.19
CA TRP A 31 -5.11 7.07 -6.47
C TRP A 31 -4.20 6.81 -7.66
N ASP A 32 -2.90 7.06 -7.54
CA ASP A 32 -1.94 6.85 -8.62
C ASP A 32 -1.81 5.37 -9.00
N TYR A 33 -1.62 4.47 -8.04
CA TYR A 33 -1.60 3.03 -8.37
C TYR A 33 -3.00 2.50 -8.68
N PHE A 34 -4.04 3.05 -8.05
CA PHE A 34 -5.42 2.66 -8.32
C PHE A 34 -5.82 3.00 -9.77
N TYR A 35 -5.34 4.11 -10.31
CA TYR A 35 -5.49 4.45 -11.73
C TYR A 35 -4.98 3.34 -12.64
N PHE A 36 -3.73 2.89 -12.46
CA PHE A 36 -3.17 1.81 -13.29
C PHE A 36 -3.92 0.48 -13.10
N ARG A 37 -4.28 0.13 -11.86
CA ARG A 37 -5.09 -1.08 -11.57
C ARG A 37 -6.49 -1.04 -12.15
N SER A 38 -7.10 0.15 -12.24
CA SER A 38 -8.43 0.31 -12.83
C SER A 38 -8.42 0.13 -14.35
N LYS A 39 -7.30 0.44 -15.01
CA LYS A 39 -7.09 0.21 -16.44
C LYS A 39 -6.79 -1.25 -16.75
N ASP A 40 -5.94 -1.89 -15.95
CA ASP A 40 -5.65 -3.31 -16.06
C ASP A 40 -5.84 -4.02 -14.71
N ASN A 41 -6.95 -4.75 -14.63
CA ASN A 41 -7.29 -5.60 -13.50
C ASN A 41 -7.19 -7.10 -13.81
N ALA A 42 -6.57 -7.47 -14.94
CA ALA A 42 -6.45 -8.87 -15.37
C ALA A 42 -5.72 -9.73 -14.32
N TRP A 43 -4.81 -9.11 -13.57
CA TRP A 43 -4.12 -9.75 -12.44
C TRP A 43 -5.08 -10.36 -11.41
N PHE A 44 -6.28 -9.82 -11.17
CA PHE A 44 -7.25 -10.45 -10.26
C PHE A 44 -7.68 -11.86 -10.71
N ALA A 45 -7.52 -12.18 -11.99
CA ALA A 45 -7.85 -13.48 -12.58
C ALA A 45 -6.63 -14.42 -12.72
N THR A 46 -5.44 -14.02 -12.25
CA THR A 46 -4.23 -14.86 -12.20
C THR A 46 -4.14 -15.59 -10.87
N ARG A 47 -3.23 -16.57 -10.75
CA ARG A 47 -3.03 -17.35 -9.52
C ARG A 47 -2.65 -16.49 -8.32
N ASP A 48 -1.95 -15.38 -8.57
CA ASP A 48 -1.48 -14.45 -7.54
C ASP A 48 -2.57 -13.45 -7.13
N GLY A 49 -3.65 -13.34 -7.93
CA GLY A 49 -4.81 -12.51 -7.62
C GLY A 49 -5.90 -13.25 -6.83
N VAL A 50 -7.04 -12.58 -6.66
CA VAL A 50 -8.15 -13.09 -5.84
C VAL A 50 -8.85 -14.33 -6.40
N ILE A 51 -8.53 -14.74 -7.63
CA ILE A 51 -9.20 -15.89 -8.25
C ILE A 51 -8.98 -17.20 -7.49
N GLY A 52 -7.89 -17.30 -6.72
CA GLY A 52 -7.59 -18.45 -5.87
C GLY A 52 -8.71 -18.75 -4.86
N HIS A 53 -9.47 -17.73 -4.45
CA HIS A 53 -10.59 -17.88 -3.52
C HIS A 53 -11.86 -18.44 -4.15
N PHE A 54 -11.92 -18.59 -5.48
CA PHE A 54 -13.10 -19.06 -6.19
C PHE A 54 -12.87 -20.42 -6.87
N SER A 55 -13.84 -21.33 -6.74
CA SER A 55 -13.84 -22.64 -7.38
C SER A 55 -15.11 -22.86 -8.23
N GLY A 56 -15.04 -23.83 -9.15
CA GLY A 56 -16.17 -24.26 -9.97
C GLY A 56 -16.88 -23.13 -10.70
N ILE A 57 -18.21 -23.11 -10.61
CA ILE A 57 -19.06 -22.14 -11.31
C ILE A 57 -18.81 -20.68 -10.86
N LYS A 58 -18.44 -20.47 -9.58
CA LYS A 58 -18.12 -19.13 -9.05
C LYS A 58 -16.90 -18.53 -9.77
N LYS A 59 -15.90 -19.36 -10.07
CA LYS A 59 -14.71 -18.94 -10.83
C LYS A 59 -15.06 -18.51 -12.26
N PHE A 60 -15.97 -19.24 -12.91
CA PHE A 60 -16.46 -18.89 -14.24
C PHE A 60 -17.20 -17.54 -14.24
N PHE A 61 -18.13 -17.34 -13.30
CA PHE A 61 -18.85 -16.08 -13.17
C PHE A 61 -17.91 -14.90 -12.83
N PHE A 62 -16.92 -15.13 -11.96
CA PHE A 62 -15.95 -14.11 -11.59
C PHE A 62 -15.17 -13.61 -12.81
N LYS A 63 -14.59 -14.52 -13.60
CA LYS A 63 -13.82 -14.17 -14.80
C LYS A 63 -14.65 -13.46 -15.87
N ASN A 64 -15.85 -13.95 -16.16
CA ASN A 64 -16.60 -13.52 -17.34
C ASN A 64 -17.56 -12.35 -17.09
N LEU A 65 -18.03 -12.15 -15.85
CA LEU A 65 -19.05 -11.14 -15.55
C LEU A 65 -18.61 -10.13 -14.49
N ILE A 66 -17.97 -10.60 -13.41
CA ILE A 66 -17.63 -9.73 -12.28
C ILE A 66 -16.42 -8.85 -12.60
N LEU A 67 -15.39 -9.41 -13.25
CA LEU A 67 -14.14 -8.69 -13.49
C LEU A 67 -14.31 -7.42 -14.35
N GLY A 68 -15.14 -7.51 -15.40
CA GLY A 68 -15.46 -6.37 -16.26
C GLY A 68 -16.27 -5.29 -15.52
N ARG A 69 -17.18 -5.70 -14.62
CA ARG A 69 -17.93 -4.77 -13.76
C ARG A 69 -17.03 -4.06 -12.76
N ILE A 70 -16.14 -4.80 -12.10
CA ILE A 70 -15.12 -4.23 -11.19
C ILE A 70 -14.28 -3.20 -11.94
N ARG A 71 -13.79 -3.53 -13.14
CA ARG A 71 -12.99 -2.61 -13.95
C ARG A 71 -13.72 -1.29 -14.20
N LYS A 72 -14.98 -1.39 -14.67
CA LYS A 72 -15.82 -0.22 -14.94
C LYS A 72 -16.07 0.60 -13.68
N GLN A 73 -16.34 -0.04 -12.54
CA GLN A 73 -16.56 0.64 -11.27
C GLN A 73 -15.30 1.37 -10.78
N CYS A 74 -14.14 0.70 -10.79
CA CYS A 74 -12.87 1.32 -10.42
C CYS A 74 -12.54 2.51 -11.33
N TRP A 75 -12.72 2.36 -12.65
CA TRP A 75 -12.48 3.47 -13.59
C TRP A 75 -13.44 4.64 -13.36
N ASN A 76 -14.72 4.37 -13.11
CA ASN A 76 -15.68 5.42 -12.76
C ASN A 76 -15.29 6.17 -11.48
N ALA A 77 -14.71 5.48 -10.49
CA ALA A 77 -14.17 6.12 -9.28
C ALA A 77 -12.98 7.05 -9.61
N CYS A 78 -12.06 6.63 -10.49
CA CYS A 78 -10.97 7.49 -10.98
C CYS A 78 -11.51 8.74 -11.70
N VAL A 79 -12.55 8.59 -12.54
CA VAL A 79 -13.18 9.72 -13.23
C VAL A 79 -13.84 10.68 -12.23
N ALA A 80 -14.54 10.15 -11.23
CA ALA A 80 -15.20 10.95 -10.19
C ALA A 80 -14.19 11.70 -9.30
N GLN A 81 -13.06 11.08 -8.98
CA GLN A 81 -12.00 11.72 -8.20
C GLN A 81 -11.25 12.79 -9.01
N GLY A 82 -11.19 12.65 -10.34
CA GLY A 82 -10.58 13.62 -11.26
C GLY A 82 -9.32 13.09 -11.96
N ILE A 83 -8.59 12.16 -11.35
CA ILE A 83 -7.38 11.52 -11.92
C ILE A 83 -7.66 10.78 -13.24
N GLY A 84 -8.91 10.34 -13.46
CA GLY A 84 -9.32 9.72 -14.73
C GLY A 84 -9.19 10.64 -15.95
N LYS A 85 -9.02 11.95 -15.74
CA LYS A 85 -8.79 12.95 -16.79
C LYS A 85 -7.31 13.08 -17.19
N ASP A 86 -6.39 12.64 -16.32
CA ASP A 86 -4.96 12.69 -16.57
C ASP A 86 -4.53 11.57 -17.54
N THR A 87 -3.51 11.87 -18.35
CA THR A 87 -2.80 10.88 -19.14
C THR A 87 -1.96 9.95 -18.24
N PRO A 88 -1.63 8.73 -18.70
CA PRO A 88 -0.76 7.83 -17.93
C PRO A 88 0.56 8.47 -17.50
N ASN A 89 1.19 9.27 -18.37
CA ASN A 89 2.47 9.92 -18.06
C ASN A 89 2.30 11.01 -16.99
N GLU A 90 1.23 11.81 -17.04
CA GLU A 90 0.95 12.80 -15.99
C GLU A 90 0.74 12.15 -14.62
N VAL A 91 0.04 11.00 -14.57
CA VAL A 91 -0.13 10.24 -13.34
C VAL A 91 1.22 9.73 -12.83
N VAL A 92 2.09 9.21 -13.71
CA VAL A 92 3.45 8.77 -13.33
C VAL A 92 4.24 9.93 -12.73
N GLU A 93 4.26 11.10 -13.38
CA GLU A 93 5.04 12.25 -12.88
C GLU A 93 4.52 12.78 -11.54
N LYS A 94 3.19 12.80 -11.34
CA LYS A 94 2.58 13.12 -10.04
C LYS A 94 3.02 12.12 -8.97
N ALA A 95 2.93 10.83 -9.25
CA ALA A 95 3.32 9.76 -8.33
C ALA A 95 4.80 9.85 -7.93
N LYS A 96 5.71 10.11 -8.89
CA LYS A 96 7.15 10.32 -8.60
C LYS A 96 7.36 11.45 -7.61
N LYS A 97 6.70 12.60 -7.82
CA LYS A 97 6.79 13.76 -6.91
C LYS A 97 6.30 13.43 -5.50
N GLN A 98 5.16 12.74 -5.39
CA GLN A 98 4.59 12.35 -4.10
C GLN A 98 5.46 11.32 -3.36
N LEU A 99 5.96 10.31 -4.07
CA LEU A 99 6.90 9.33 -3.53
C LEU A 99 8.19 10.01 -3.06
N LYS A 100 8.70 10.99 -3.81
CA LYS A 100 9.88 11.76 -3.39
C LYS A 100 9.59 12.58 -2.14
N ALA A 101 8.41 13.17 -2.02
CA ALA A 101 8.01 13.92 -0.82
C ALA A 101 7.91 13.00 0.40
N LEU A 102 7.27 11.83 0.28
CA LEU A 102 7.18 10.85 1.36
C LEU A 102 8.56 10.28 1.74
N SER A 103 9.41 9.99 0.74
CA SER A 103 10.79 9.55 0.93
C SER A 103 11.62 10.61 1.68
N THR A 104 11.47 11.88 1.32
CA THR A 104 12.13 13.00 2.01
C THR A 104 11.63 13.13 3.44
N PHE A 105 10.31 12.99 3.65
CA PHE A 105 9.72 13.04 4.99
C PHE A 105 10.20 11.90 5.88
N LEU A 106 10.26 10.66 5.36
CA LEU A 106 10.83 9.53 6.07
C LEU A 106 12.30 9.79 6.42
N GLY A 107 13.08 10.26 5.44
CA GLY A 107 14.50 10.53 5.62
C GLY A 107 15.25 9.29 6.09
N ARG A 108 15.85 9.38 7.29
CA ARG A 108 16.55 8.29 7.99
C ARG A 108 15.80 7.76 9.22
N LYS A 109 14.55 8.17 9.42
CA LYS A 109 13.76 7.76 10.59
C LYS A 109 13.34 6.30 10.44
N LYS A 110 13.20 5.59 11.57
CA LYS A 110 12.66 4.22 11.61
C LYS A 110 11.18 4.21 11.24
N TYR A 111 10.41 5.12 11.84
CA TYR A 111 9.00 5.34 11.55
C TYR A 111 8.78 6.77 11.03
N LEU A 112 7.67 7.03 10.35
CA LEU A 112 7.39 8.34 9.73
C LEU A 112 7.37 9.47 10.75
N MET A 113 6.91 9.18 11.96
CA MET A 113 6.89 10.11 13.11
C MET A 113 8.07 9.92 14.08
N GLY A 114 9.09 9.13 13.71
CA GLY A 114 10.31 8.99 14.50
C GLY A 114 10.45 7.63 15.21
N GLY A 115 10.40 7.65 16.54
CA GLY A 115 10.85 6.53 17.39
C GLY A 115 9.85 5.41 17.63
N THR A 116 8.55 5.69 17.51
CA THR A 116 7.46 4.71 17.71
C THR A 116 6.54 4.65 16.49
N PRO A 117 6.02 3.46 16.14
CA PRO A 117 5.09 3.33 15.02
C PRO A 117 3.79 4.06 15.34
N THR A 118 3.21 4.66 14.31
CA THR A 118 1.94 5.39 14.36
C THR A 118 0.93 4.83 13.36
N THR A 119 -0.31 5.29 13.41
CA THR A 119 -1.32 4.95 12.37
C THR A 119 -0.83 5.36 10.98
N LEU A 120 -0.04 6.43 10.86
CA LEU A 120 0.54 6.86 9.60
C LEU A 120 1.47 5.79 8.99
N ASP A 121 2.23 5.07 9.83
CA ASP A 121 3.08 3.98 9.38
C ASP A 121 2.27 2.80 8.85
N ALA A 122 1.17 2.45 9.53
CA ALA A 122 0.26 1.40 9.07
C ALA A 122 -0.37 1.76 7.71
N THR A 123 -0.83 3.01 7.56
CA THR A 123 -1.37 3.53 6.30
C THR A 123 -0.29 3.49 5.20
N ALA A 124 0.90 4.06 5.45
CA ALA A 124 1.99 4.07 4.48
C ALA A 124 2.41 2.66 4.05
N PHE A 125 2.56 1.74 5.00
CA PHE A 125 2.89 0.34 4.72
C PHE A 125 1.88 -0.30 3.77
N GLY A 126 0.58 -0.17 4.07
CA GLY A 126 -0.49 -0.76 3.25
C GLY A 126 -0.44 -0.31 1.79
N HIS A 127 -0.25 0.98 1.55
CA HIS A 127 -0.20 1.55 0.20
C HIS A 127 1.13 1.30 -0.52
N LEU A 128 2.27 1.46 0.15
CA LEU A 128 3.58 1.22 -0.46
C LEU A 128 3.78 -0.26 -0.82
N CYS A 129 3.20 -1.20 -0.07
CA CYS A 129 3.15 -2.61 -0.46
C CYS A 129 2.47 -2.83 -1.82
N GLN A 130 1.44 -2.05 -2.17
CA GLN A 130 0.76 -2.16 -3.46
C GLN A 130 1.65 -1.72 -4.62
N LEU A 131 2.55 -0.76 -4.39
CA LEU A 131 3.50 -0.29 -5.39
C LEU A 131 4.70 -1.23 -5.52
N TYR A 132 5.19 -1.78 -4.40
CA TYR A 132 6.42 -2.57 -4.37
C TYR A 132 6.22 -4.07 -4.64
N PHE A 133 5.28 -4.74 -3.94
CA PHE A 133 5.10 -6.20 -4.06
C PHE A 133 4.20 -6.60 -5.23
N THR A 134 3.37 -5.69 -5.73
CA THR A 134 2.45 -5.97 -6.83
C THR A 134 2.46 -4.83 -7.87
N PRO A 135 3.64 -4.50 -8.44
CA PRO A 135 3.81 -3.32 -9.27
C PRO A 135 2.97 -3.40 -10.54
N THR A 136 2.05 -2.46 -10.71
CA THR A 136 1.22 -2.34 -11.92
C THR A 136 1.81 -1.40 -12.96
N ASN A 137 2.86 -0.66 -12.61
CA ASN A 137 3.59 0.22 -13.50
C ASN A 137 5.10 0.05 -13.25
N LYS A 138 5.84 -0.38 -14.29
CA LYS A 138 7.28 -0.64 -14.20
C LYS A 138 8.10 0.62 -13.97
N GLU A 139 7.67 1.76 -14.51
CA GLU A 139 8.38 3.02 -14.37
C GLU A 139 8.34 3.53 -12.93
N LEU A 140 7.18 3.43 -12.27
CA LEU A 140 7.05 3.76 -10.85
C LEU A 140 7.86 2.82 -9.96
N PHE A 141 7.84 1.51 -10.26
CA PHE A 141 8.66 0.55 -9.54
C PHE A 141 10.15 0.87 -9.66
N ASN A 142 10.65 1.10 -10.89
CA ASN A 142 12.04 1.46 -11.12
C ASN A 142 12.42 2.77 -10.43
N TYR A 143 11.52 3.76 -10.44
CA TYR A 143 11.74 5.03 -9.73
C TYR A 143 11.86 4.81 -8.21
N MET A 144 11.06 3.91 -7.63
CA MET A 144 11.22 3.56 -6.22
C MET A 144 12.59 2.92 -5.93
N GLU A 145 13.06 2.05 -6.82
CA GLU A 145 14.37 1.41 -6.67
C GLU A 145 15.54 2.40 -6.79
N SER A 146 15.44 3.38 -7.69
CA SER A 146 16.54 4.31 -7.97
C SER A 146 16.53 5.58 -7.12
N GLU A 147 15.35 6.18 -6.87
CA GLU A 147 15.23 7.53 -6.31
C GLU A 147 14.66 7.60 -4.89
N THR A 148 13.93 6.56 -4.46
CA THR A 148 13.25 6.52 -3.15
C THR A 148 13.44 5.19 -2.42
N ARG A 149 14.63 4.60 -2.57
CA ARG A 149 14.98 3.28 -2.01
C ARG A 149 14.72 3.15 -0.50
N ASN A 150 14.84 4.25 0.26
CA ASN A 150 14.51 4.25 1.68
C ASN A 150 13.04 3.87 1.99
N LEU A 151 12.11 4.12 1.06
CA LEU A 151 10.72 3.64 1.20
C LEU A 151 10.63 2.12 1.01
N ILE A 152 11.43 1.54 0.13
CA ILE A 152 11.50 0.08 -0.05
C ILE A 152 12.06 -0.58 1.20
N ASP A 153 13.17 -0.04 1.72
CA ASP A 153 13.79 -0.56 2.93
C ASP A 153 12.82 -0.44 4.12
N TYR A 154 12.15 0.70 4.27
CA TYR A 154 11.11 0.92 5.27
C TYR A 154 9.95 -0.10 5.20
N VAL A 155 9.42 -0.38 4.01
CA VAL A 155 8.37 -1.40 3.84
C VAL A 155 8.88 -2.78 4.22
N ARG A 156 10.12 -3.12 3.85
CA ARG A 156 10.71 -4.42 4.20
C ARG A 156 10.92 -4.56 5.70
N ASP A 157 11.41 -3.51 6.35
CA ASP A 157 11.66 -3.50 7.79
C ASP A 157 10.35 -3.64 8.57
N LEU A 158 9.30 -2.89 8.19
CA LEU A 158 7.97 -3.02 8.80
C LEU A 158 7.36 -4.41 8.58
N ARG A 159 7.50 -4.97 7.38
CA ARG A 159 7.05 -6.34 7.09
C ARG A 159 7.76 -7.33 8.01
N ASP A 160 9.08 -7.26 8.10
CA ASP A 160 9.88 -8.23 8.85
C ASP A 160 9.67 -8.08 10.37
N GLU A 161 9.36 -6.86 10.84
CA GLU A 161 9.04 -6.57 12.24
C GLU A 161 7.64 -7.05 12.61
N PHE A 162 6.60 -6.72 11.83
CA PHE A 162 5.19 -6.91 12.21
C PHE A 162 4.49 -8.12 11.59
N TRP A 163 5.05 -8.72 10.53
CA TRP A 163 4.43 -9.81 9.78
C TRP A 163 5.37 -11.04 9.67
N PRO A 164 5.70 -11.69 10.81
CA PRO A 164 6.60 -12.86 10.82
C PRO A 164 6.08 -14.05 10.01
N ASP A 165 4.80 -14.06 9.67
CA ASP A 165 4.08 -15.06 8.89
C ASP A 165 3.79 -14.60 7.44
N TRP A 166 4.31 -13.45 7.00
CA TRP A 166 4.03 -12.84 5.69
C TRP A 166 4.04 -13.83 4.52
N HIS A 167 5.08 -14.67 4.42
CA HIS A 167 5.21 -15.62 3.31
C HIS A 167 4.09 -16.68 3.31
N GLU A 168 3.72 -17.18 4.49
CA GLU A 168 2.64 -18.15 4.65
C GLU A 168 1.29 -17.50 4.34
N ALA A 169 1.04 -16.30 4.86
CA ALA A 169 -0.19 -15.57 4.64
C ALA A 169 -0.41 -15.24 3.14
N THR A 170 0.64 -14.79 2.45
CA THR A 170 0.58 -14.45 1.03
C THR A 170 0.52 -15.66 0.10
N THR A 171 1.13 -16.79 0.47
CA THR A 171 1.09 -18.02 -0.33
C THR A 171 -0.24 -18.76 -0.18
N THR A 172 -0.79 -18.80 1.03
CA THR A 172 -2.07 -19.47 1.34
C THR A 172 -3.29 -18.57 1.13
N LEU A 173 -3.08 -17.27 0.93
CA LEU A 173 -4.12 -16.24 0.89
C LEU A 173 -5.02 -16.27 2.14
N SER A 174 -4.41 -16.47 3.31
CA SER A 174 -5.11 -16.60 4.60
C SER A 174 -4.43 -15.75 5.66
N LEU A 175 -5.23 -15.03 6.46
CA LEU A 175 -4.78 -14.35 7.67
C LEU A 175 -4.92 -15.24 8.92
N GLN A 176 -5.42 -16.47 8.77
CA GLN A 176 -5.51 -17.48 9.85
C GLN A 176 -4.26 -18.35 9.86
N THR A 177 -3.10 -17.72 9.89
CA THR A 177 -1.79 -18.37 10.08
C THR A 177 -1.57 -18.62 11.57
N ALA A 178 -0.70 -19.56 11.91
CA ALA A 178 -0.31 -19.73 13.30
C ALA A 178 0.40 -18.45 13.80
N PRO A 179 0.04 -17.89 14.96
CA PRO A 179 0.69 -16.69 15.47
C PRO A 179 2.18 -16.97 15.68
N LYS A 180 3.03 -16.33 14.88
CA LYS A 180 4.47 -16.34 15.08
C LYS A 180 4.82 -15.17 15.97
N SER A 181 5.60 -15.41 17.03
CA SER A 181 6.00 -14.36 17.97
C SER A 181 6.76 -13.26 17.22
N LEU A 182 6.38 -12.01 17.46
CA LEU A 182 7.19 -10.86 17.05
C LEU A 182 8.57 -11.00 17.69
N LYS A 183 9.63 -10.66 16.96
CA LYS A 183 10.97 -10.56 17.56
C LYS A 183 10.92 -9.42 18.56
N THR A 184 10.88 -9.73 19.85
CA THR A 184 11.09 -8.73 20.89
C THR A 184 12.55 -8.30 20.80
N THR A 185 12.83 -7.19 20.12
CA THR A 185 14.09 -6.47 20.34
C THR A 185 14.05 -5.95 21.77
N ASP A 186 14.94 -6.47 22.62
CA ASP A 186 15.22 -5.93 23.94
C ASP A 186 15.47 -4.42 23.80
N LEU A 187 14.47 -3.62 24.17
CA LEU A 187 14.69 -2.23 24.52
C LEU A 187 15.36 -2.29 25.88
N GLY A 188 16.70 -2.43 25.86
CA GLY A 188 17.53 -2.47 27.04
C GLY A 188 17.31 -1.23 27.91
N ASP A 189 17.24 -1.49 29.21
CA ASP A 189 17.19 -0.53 30.32
C ASP A 189 18.32 0.52 30.27
#